data_AF-A0A2V7CSN0-F1
#
_entry.id   AF-A0A2V7CSN0-F1
#
_cell.length_a   1.000
_cell.length_b   1.000
_cell.length_c   1.000
_cell.angle_alpha   90.00
_cell.angle_beta   90.00
_cell.angle_gamma   90.00
#
_symmetry.space_group_name_H-M   'P 1'
#
loop_
_entity.id
_entity.type
_entity.pdbx_description
1 polymer ?
#
loop_
_entity_poly.entity_id
_entity_poly.type
_entity_poly.pdbx_seq_one_letter_code
_entity_poly.pdbx_strand_id
1 'polypeptide(L)'
;MGDSLRVQAIVLGGLFLAVAAVGFVLTSFYRETSRTTTLAIPGDITGCERDADCGVVDQIGCCPCEAAGGQGAVNTRMRARLKGFLRRACGHKPPCLNVATCRSDLRPVCSDGSCTLAAVRALASDGRGDPAPRR
;
A
#
# COMPACT_ATOMS: atom_id res chain seq x y z
N MET A 1 32.33 -37.17 -29.96
CA MET A 1 31.97 -35.74 -30.16
C MET A 1 30.46 -35.50 -30.32
N GLY A 2 29.66 -36.44 -30.84
CA GLY A 2 28.21 -36.25 -31.04
C GLY A 2 27.35 -36.19 -29.76
N ASP A 3 27.66 -36.98 -28.73
CA ASP A 3 26.84 -37.04 -27.50
C ASP A 3 26.95 -35.77 -26.65
N SER A 4 28.14 -35.17 -26.56
CA SER A 4 28.35 -33.92 -25.81
C SER A 4 27.56 -32.76 -26.41
N LEU A 5 27.42 -32.72 -27.74
CA LEU A 5 26.66 -31.68 -28.44
C LEU A 5 25.14 -31.84 -28.23
N ARG A 6 24.66 -33.10 -28.21
CA ARG A 6 23.26 -33.43 -27.91
C ARG A 6 22.89 -33.09 -26.47
N VAL A 7 23.77 -33.41 -25.52
CA VAL A 7 23.56 -33.07 -24.11
C VAL A 7 23.54 -31.55 -23.91
N GLN A 8 24.45 -30.81 -24.52
CA GLN A 8 24.43 -29.33 -24.49
C GLN A 8 23.13 -28.76 -25.07
N ALA A 9 22.66 -29.28 -26.21
CA ALA A 9 21.43 -28.82 -26.84
C ALA A 9 20.19 -29.07 -25.95
N ILE A 10 20.13 -30.23 -25.27
CA ILE A 10 19.04 -30.56 -24.34
C ILE A 10 19.08 -29.62 -23.12
N VAL A 11 20.26 -29.40 -22.55
CA VAL A 11 20.42 -28.52 -21.36
C VAL A 11 20.07 -27.07 -21.70
N LEU A 12 20.56 -26.54 -22.82
CA LEU A 12 20.26 -25.19 -23.27
C LEU A 12 18.78 -25.02 -23.64
N GLY A 13 18.18 -26.02 -24.30
CA GLY A 13 16.75 -26.02 -24.62
C GLY A 13 15.87 -26.04 -23.37
N GLY A 14 16.20 -26.87 -22.39
CA GLY A 14 15.51 -26.93 -21.11
C GLY A 14 15.63 -25.63 -20.31
N LEU A 15 16.83 -25.05 -20.27
CA LEU A 15 17.07 -23.77 -19.61
C LEU A 15 16.26 -22.65 -20.28
N PHE A 16 16.25 -22.59 -21.61
CA PHE A 16 15.48 -21.60 -22.35
C PHE A 16 13.98 -21.71 -22.07
N LEU A 17 13.43 -22.93 -22.05
CA LEU A 17 12.05 -23.20 -21.70
C LEU A 17 11.70 -22.77 -20.27
N ALA A 18 12.58 -23.06 -19.31
CA ALA A 18 12.40 -22.63 -17.92
C ALA A 18 12.39 -21.09 -17.80
N VAL A 19 13.34 -20.41 -18.46
CA VAL A 19 13.40 -18.94 -18.47
C VAL A 19 12.17 -18.34 -19.15
N ALA A 20 11.74 -18.91 -20.27
CA ALA A 20 10.54 -18.46 -20.98
C ALA A 20 9.27 -18.62 -20.13
N ALA A 21 9.13 -19.75 -19.41
CA ALA A 21 8.01 -19.98 -18.50
C ALA A 21 8.00 -18.98 -17.33
N VAL A 22 9.14 -18.74 -16.70
CA VAL A 22 9.28 -17.74 -15.62
C VAL A 22 8.99 -16.34 -16.15
N GLY A 23 9.53 -15.99 -17.32
CA GLY A 23 9.27 -14.71 -17.98
C GLY A 23 7.78 -14.49 -18.27
N PHE A 24 7.08 -15.50 -18.78
CA PHE A 24 5.65 -15.43 -19.05
C PHE A 24 4.84 -15.18 -17.77
N VAL A 25 5.15 -15.92 -16.70
CA VAL A 25 4.53 -15.74 -15.38
C VAL A 25 4.79 -14.32 -14.86
N LEU A 26 6.05 -13.89 -14.83
CA LEU A 26 6.42 -12.54 -14.36
C LEU A 26 5.75 -11.45 -15.18
N THR A 27 5.63 -11.59 -16.50
CA THR A 27 4.98 -10.60 -17.37
C THR A 27 3.48 -10.52 -17.09
N SER A 28 2.82 -11.66 -16.84
CA SER A 28 1.41 -11.68 -16.45
C SER A 28 1.20 -10.95 -15.13
N PHE A 29 2.03 -11.24 -14.13
CA PHE A 29 1.98 -10.53 -12.86
C PHE A 29 2.27 -9.04 -13.03
N TYR A 30 3.35 -8.67 -13.73
CA TYR A 30 3.74 -7.28 -13.98
C TYR A 30 2.63 -6.48 -14.69
N ARG A 31 1.91 -7.10 -15.63
CA ARG A 31 0.81 -6.45 -16.33
C ARG A 31 -0.38 -6.16 -15.39
N GLU A 32 -0.60 -7.03 -14.41
CA GLU A 32 -1.59 -6.86 -13.36
C GLU A 32 -1.15 -5.80 -12.32
N THR A 33 0.11 -5.81 -11.87
CA THR A 33 0.63 -4.86 -10.86
C THR A 33 0.97 -3.48 -11.43
N SER A 34 1.30 -3.35 -12.72
CA SER A 34 1.58 -2.03 -13.33
C SER A 34 0.34 -1.16 -13.49
N ARG A 35 -0.86 -1.72 -13.32
CA ARG A 35 -2.11 -0.96 -13.17
C ARG A 35 -2.34 -0.46 -11.74
N THR A 36 -1.26 -0.23 -10.97
CA THR A 36 -1.40 0.50 -9.71
C THR A 36 -1.56 1.99 -10.06
N THR A 37 -2.77 2.38 -10.44
CA THR A 37 -3.15 3.79 -10.54
C THR A 37 -2.89 4.41 -9.19
N THR A 38 -1.94 5.33 -9.11
CA THR A 38 -1.68 6.12 -7.90
C THR A 38 -2.96 6.90 -7.61
N LEU A 39 -3.78 6.37 -6.70
CA LEU A 39 -4.99 7.03 -6.25
C LEU A 39 -4.55 8.26 -5.47
N ALA A 40 -4.55 9.42 -6.15
CA ALA A 40 -4.36 10.69 -5.48
C ALA A 40 -5.60 10.94 -4.61
N ILE A 41 -5.47 10.77 -3.29
CA ILE A 41 -6.54 11.11 -2.36
C ILE A 41 -6.72 12.63 -2.40
N PRO A 42 -7.95 13.12 -2.63
CA PRO A 42 -8.23 14.55 -2.59
C PRO A 42 -7.78 15.18 -1.25
N GLY A 43 -7.05 16.30 -1.31
CA GLY A 43 -6.48 16.95 -0.13
C GLY A 43 -7.53 17.46 0.88
N ASP A 44 -8.77 17.65 0.46
CA ASP A 44 -9.90 17.95 1.36
C ASP A 44 -10.23 16.81 2.32
N ILE A 45 -9.83 15.57 1.99
CA ILE A 45 -10.05 14.39 2.85
C ILE A 45 -9.00 14.30 3.96
N THR A 46 -7.79 14.82 3.73
CA THR A 46 -6.70 14.82 4.70
C THR A 46 -6.61 16.14 5.47
N GLY A 47 -7.33 17.20 5.10
CA GLY A 47 -7.26 18.49 5.80
C GLY A 47 -7.58 18.41 7.29
N CYS A 48 -6.78 19.08 8.13
CA CYS A 48 -6.96 19.12 9.58
C CYS A 48 -6.52 20.45 10.19
N GLU A 49 -7.07 20.76 11.35
CA GLU A 49 -6.59 21.87 12.21
C GLU A 49 -5.90 21.33 13.47
N ARG A 50 -6.33 20.18 13.98
CA ARG A 50 -5.79 19.53 15.18
C ARG A 50 -5.62 18.03 14.98
N ASP A 51 -4.73 17.42 15.77
CA ASP A 51 -4.49 15.97 15.77
C ASP A 51 -5.76 15.16 16.03
N ALA A 52 -6.65 15.66 16.89
CA ALA A 52 -7.92 15.03 17.23
C ALA A 52 -8.91 14.97 16.03
N ASP A 53 -8.72 15.79 15.01
CA ASP A 53 -9.53 15.74 13.79
C ASP A 53 -9.11 14.57 12.88
N CYS A 54 -7.89 14.05 13.06
CA CYS A 54 -7.31 12.98 12.26
C CYS A 54 -7.58 11.60 12.86
N GLY A 55 -7.85 10.62 12.00
CA GLY A 55 -8.02 9.23 12.36
C GLY A 55 -7.30 8.30 11.40
N VAL A 56 -6.80 7.18 11.91
CA VAL A 56 -6.22 6.12 11.09
C VAL A 56 -7.33 5.42 10.31
N VAL A 57 -7.04 5.09 9.06
CA VAL A 57 -7.88 4.22 8.22
C VAL A 57 -7.01 3.16 7.58
N ASP A 58 -7.50 1.93 7.63
CA ASP A 58 -6.80 0.73 7.13
C ASP A 58 -6.96 0.57 5.62
N GLN A 59 -7.62 1.53 4.96
CA GLN A 59 -7.89 1.49 3.53
C GLN A 59 -7.88 2.91 2.94
N ILE A 60 -6.75 3.28 2.33
CA ILE A 60 -6.62 4.49 1.50
C ILE A 60 -6.62 4.20 -0.01
N GLY A 61 -6.61 2.93 -0.39
CA GLY A 61 -6.67 2.46 -1.78
C GLY A 61 -7.71 1.36 -1.97
N CYS A 62 -7.63 0.65 -3.09
CA CYS A 62 -8.63 -0.35 -3.45
C CYS A 62 -8.61 -1.61 -2.58
N CYS A 63 -7.44 -1.93 -2.05
CA CYS A 63 -7.24 -3.01 -1.10
C CYS A 63 -7.04 -2.45 0.32
N PRO A 64 -7.49 -3.18 1.35
CA PRO A 64 -7.13 -2.88 2.74
C PRO A 64 -5.63 -3.15 2.97
N CYS A 65 -5.05 -2.54 4.00
CA CYS A 65 -3.66 -2.74 4.41
C CYS A 65 -3.30 -4.23 4.60
N GLU A 66 -4.20 -5.04 5.14
CA GLU A 66 -3.95 -6.48 5.33
C GLU A 66 -3.77 -7.21 3.99
N ALA A 67 -4.32 -6.65 2.91
CA ALA A 67 -4.33 -7.24 1.58
C ALA A 67 -3.53 -6.42 0.55
N ALA A 68 -2.31 -6.02 0.91
CA ALA A 68 -1.37 -5.27 0.07
C ALA A 68 -1.81 -3.84 -0.26
N GLY A 69 -2.82 -3.34 0.45
CA GLY A 69 -3.24 -1.95 0.38
C GLY A 69 -2.38 -1.02 1.21
N GLY A 70 -2.84 0.22 1.29
CA GLY A 70 -2.25 1.25 2.14
C GLY A 70 -3.13 1.52 3.35
N GLN A 71 -2.47 1.82 4.47
CA GLN A 71 -3.03 2.52 5.62
C GLN A 71 -2.69 4.01 5.53
N GLY A 72 -3.56 4.87 6.06
CA GLY A 72 -3.34 6.32 6.05
C GLY A 72 -4.02 7.04 7.20
N ALA A 73 -3.74 8.33 7.33
CA ALA A 73 -4.45 9.23 8.23
C ALA A 73 -5.38 10.13 7.39
N VAL A 74 -6.62 10.27 7.83
CA VAL A 74 -7.61 11.14 7.18
C VAL A 74 -8.42 11.88 8.21
N ASN A 75 -9.05 12.97 7.81
CA ASN A 75 -10.00 13.65 8.66
C ASN A 75 -11.17 12.71 8.96
N THR A 76 -11.48 12.54 10.24
CA THR A 76 -12.53 11.64 10.74
C THR A 76 -13.90 11.95 10.13
N ARG A 77 -14.18 13.24 9.89
CA ARG A 77 -15.43 13.71 9.26
C ARG A 77 -15.52 13.32 7.79
N MET A 78 -14.38 13.13 7.12
CA MET A 78 -14.30 12.84 5.69
C MET A 78 -14.23 11.35 5.35
N ARG A 79 -14.20 10.47 6.36
CA ARG A 79 -14.16 8.99 6.18
C ARG A 79 -15.28 8.46 5.28
N ALA A 80 -16.49 8.99 5.40
CA ALA A 80 -17.62 8.58 4.56
C ALA A 80 -17.40 8.95 3.09
N ARG A 81 -16.82 10.13 2.83
CA ARG A 81 -16.48 10.61 1.49
C ARG A 81 -15.36 9.78 0.87
N LEU A 82 -14.33 9.44 1.65
CA LEU A 82 -13.26 8.51 1.23
C LEU A 82 -13.84 7.16 0.80
N LYS A 83 -14.69 6.54 1.62
CA LYS A 83 -15.33 5.26 1.29
C LYS A 83 -16.11 5.33 -0.03
N GLY A 84 -16.85 6.42 -0.26
CA GLY A 84 -17.57 6.65 -1.51
C GLY A 84 -16.65 6.89 -2.71
N PHE A 85 -15.52 7.58 -2.52
CA PHE A 85 -14.49 7.76 -3.54
C PHE A 85 -13.87 6.43 -3.93
N LEU A 86 -13.40 5.64 -2.95
CA LEU A 86 -12.82 4.32 -3.16
C LEU A 86 -13.80 3.36 -3.84
N ARG A 87 -15.08 3.35 -3.44
CA ARG A 87 -16.09 2.50 -4.08
C ARG A 87 -16.25 2.79 -5.58
N ARG A 88 -16.09 4.05 -6.00
CA ARG A 88 -16.17 4.46 -7.41
C ARG A 88 -14.86 4.21 -8.15
N ALA A 89 -13.74 4.60 -7.54
CA ALA A 89 -12.41 4.47 -8.14
C ALA A 89 -11.96 3.01 -8.31
N CYS A 90 -12.38 2.14 -7.38
CA CYS A 90 -11.93 0.75 -7.32
C CYS A 90 -12.89 -0.25 -7.98
N GLY A 91 -13.74 0.22 -8.90
CA GLY A 91 -14.84 -0.56 -9.49
C GLY A 91 -14.44 -1.91 -10.11
N HIS A 92 -13.17 -2.09 -10.53
CA HIS A 92 -12.60 -3.36 -10.93
C HIS A 92 -11.36 -3.64 -10.07
N LYS A 93 -11.55 -4.31 -8.93
CA LYS A 93 -10.46 -4.57 -8.01
C LYS A 93 -9.51 -5.61 -8.59
N PRO A 94 -8.20 -5.32 -8.72
CA PRO A 94 -7.21 -6.39 -8.86
C PRO A 94 -7.27 -7.31 -7.62
N PRO A 95 -6.85 -8.59 -7.74
CA PRO A 95 -6.81 -9.50 -6.61
C PRO A 95 -5.92 -8.90 -5.50
N CYS A 96 -6.50 -8.65 -4.32
CA CYS A 96 -5.75 -8.17 -3.18
C CYS A 96 -4.96 -9.34 -2.56
N LEU A 97 -3.63 -9.21 -2.48
CA LEU A 97 -2.77 -10.25 -1.90
C LEU A 97 -2.67 -10.06 -0.39
N ASN A 98 -2.90 -11.12 0.39
CA ASN A 98 -2.73 -11.06 1.84
C ASN A 98 -1.25 -10.99 2.20
N VAL A 99 -0.81 -9.84 2.72
CA VAL A 99 0.59 -9.56 3.07
C VAL A 99 0.76 -8.90 4.45
N ALA A 100 -0.34 -8.70 5.19
CA ALA A 100 -0.34 -8.14 6.55
C ALA A 100 0.56 -6.89 6.72
N THR A 101 0.46 -5.90 5.83
CA THR A 101 1.32 -4.69 5.87
C THR A 101 0.82 -3.62 6.85
N CYS A 102 -0.26 -3.90 7.59
CA CYS A 102 -0.83 -2.98 8.55
C CYS A 102 0.07 -2.83 9.79
N ARG A 103 0.28 -1.59 10.24
CA ARG A 103 1.09 -1.27 11.42
C ARG A 103 0.22 -0.67 12.51
N SER A 104 0.31 -1.25 13.70
CA SER A 104 -0.41 -0.79 14.90
C SER A 104 0.32 0.30 15.68
N ASP A 105 1.59 0.60 15.35
CA ASP A 105 2.43 1.56 16.05
C ASP A 105 2.43 2.97 15.43
N LEU A 106 1.43 3.25 14.59
CA LEU A 106 1.24 4.56 13.96
C LEU A 106 0.14 5.34 14.65
N ARG A 107 0.36 6.65 14.77
CA ARG A 107 -0.64 7.61 15.25
C ARG A 107 -0.96 8.65 14.17
N PRO A 108 -2.23 9.06 14.06
CA PRO A 108 -2.60 10.15 13.19
C PRO A 108 -2.17 11.48 13.85
N VAL A 109 -1.50 12.33 13.08
CA VAL A 109 -1.11 13.68 13.51
C VAL A 109 -1.44 14.68 12.41
N CYS A 110 -1.75 15.91 12.80
CA CYS A 110 -1.91 17.01 11.88
C CYS A 110 -0.54 17.68 11.66
N SER A 111 0.01 17.50 10.46
CA SER A 111 1.24 18.16 10.04
C SER A 111 0.94 19.06 8.86
N ASP A 112 1.29 20.33 8.95
CA ASP A 112 1.14 21.31 7.87
C ASP A 112 -0.30 21.39 7.31
N GLY A 113 -1.30 21.24 8.20
CA GLY A 113 -2.72 21.26 7.85
C GLY A 113 -3.23 19.98 7.18
N SER A 114 -2.44 18.91 7.16
CA SER A 114 -2.80 17.60 6.60
C SER A 114 -2.58 16.45 7.59
N CYS A 115 -3.54 15.54 7.65
CA CYS A 115 -3.47 14.32 8.43
C CYS A 115 -2.40 13.39 7.84
N THR A 116 -1.41 13.07 8.66
CA THR A 116 -0.32 12.16 8.32
C THR A 116 -0.18 11.09 9.39
N LEU A 117 0.45 9.96 9.04
CA LEU A 117 0.77 8.92 10.00
C LEU A 117 2.20 9.12 10.51
N ALA A 118 2.36 9.28 11.81
CA ALA A 118 3.66 9.31 12.46
C ALA A 118 3.83 8.07 13.33
N ALA A 119 5.04 7.50 13.34
CA ALA A 119 5.34 6.41 14.26
C ALA A 119 5.36 6.92 15.70
N VAL A 120 4.76 6.19 16.63
CA VAL A 120 4.72 6.58 18.06
C VAL A 120 6.12 6.83 18.63
N ARG A 121 7.11 6.05 18.17
CA ARG A 121 8.52 6.23 18.56
C ARG A 121 9.12 7.53 18.04
N ALA A 122 8.72 7.97 16.84
CA ALA A 122 9.18 9.22 16.24
C ALA A 122 8.60 10.44 16.97
N LEU A 123 7.32 10.36 17.38
CA LEU A 123 6.67 11.41 18.18
C LEU A 123 7.30 11.58 19.57
N ALA A 124 7.76 10.49 20.18
CA ALA A 124 8.45 10.53 21.46
C ALA A 124 9.83 11.20 21.38
N SER A 125 10.54 11.05 20.26
CA SER A 125 11.84 11.69 20.02
C SER A 125 11.75 13.17 19.61
N ASP A 126 10.62 13.60 19.04
CA ASP A 126 10.48 14.95 18.47
C ASP A 126 9.91 15.99 19.46
N GLY A 127 9.76 15.63 20.74
CA GLY A 127 9.31 16.56 21.79
C GLY A 127 7.89 17.12 21.62
N ARG A 128 7.14 16.70 20.60
CA ARG A 128 5.72 17.01 20.39
C ARG A 128 4.85 16.05 21.20
N GLY A 129 5.14 15.98 22.50
CA GLY A 129 4.30 15.30 23.46
C GLY A 129 3.10 16.17 23.79
N ASP A 130 1.96 15.89 23.19
CA ASP A 130 0.70 16.48 23.65
C ASP A 130 0.42 15.97 25.09
N PRO A 131 0.01 16.84 26.03
CA PRO A 131 -0.07 16.50 27.44
C PRO A 131 -1.22 15.51 27.68
N ALA A 132 -0.94 14.46 28.44
CA ALA A 132 -1.95 13.52 28.92
C ALA A 132 -3.10 14.27 29.63
N PRO A 133 -4.36 13.82 29.50
CA PRO A 133 -5.47 14.42 30.22
C PRO A 133 -5.27 14.19 31.72
N ARG A 134 -5.06 15.27 32.48
CA ARG A 134 -5.09 15.23 33.94
C ARG A 134 -6.51 14.85 34.38
N ARG A 135 -6.63 13.75 35.12
CA ARG A 135 -7.75 13.50 36.03
C ARG A 135 -7.55 14.30 37.31
#